data_AF-A0A1A9BN60-F1
#
_entry.id   AF-A0A1A9BN60-F1
#
_cell.length_a   1.000
_cell.length_b   1.000
_cell.length_c   1.000
_cell.angle_alpha   90.00
_cell.angle_beta   90.00
_cell.angle_gamma   90.00
#
_symmetry.space_group_name_H-M   'P 1'
#
loop_
_entity.id
_entity.type
_entity.pdbx_description
1 polymer ?
#
loop_
_entity_poly.entity_id
_entity_poly.type
_entity_poly.pdbx_seq_one_letter_code
_entity_poly.pdbx_strand_id
1 'polypeptide(L)'
;MWVVLPTGPRGLLDYWLRCDHRDGQPPPVVHEAATFEAELQAVASGRGISITTAARYYTRPGLAFPVITDAPWCTVAIAQSPQPQPTARHFAHLTQHIISATTAAPTD
;
A
#
# COMPACT_ATOMS: atom_id res chain seq x y z
N MET A 1 -12.00 3.10 13.19
CA MET A 1 -11.28 1.95 13.78
C MET A 1 -10.37 1.36 12.72
N TRP A 2 -9.08 1.21 13.00
CA TRP A 2 -8.08 0.72 12.05
C TRP A 2 -7.68 -0.74 12.32
N VAL A 3 -7.56 -1.51 11.25
CA VAL A 3 -6.84 -2.77 11.21
C VAL A 3 -5.48 -2.50 10.54
N VAL A 4 -4.40 -3.02 11.12
CA VAL A 4 -3.04 -2.79 10.59
C VAL A 4 -2.23 -4.08 10.51
N LEU A 5 -1.33 -4.15 9.54
CA LEU A 5 -0.24 -5.13 9.54
C LEU A 5 0.82 -4.73 10.58
N PRO A 6 1.45 -5.69 11.28
CA PRO A 6 2.36 -5.37 12.35
C PRO A 6 3.72 -5.21 11.71
N THR A 7 4.31 -4.04 11.95
CA THR A 7 5.71 -3.71 11.67
C THR A 7 6.07 -3.46 10.20
N GLY A 8 6.65 -2.28 10.01
CA GLY A 8 7.29 -1.78 8.81
C GLY A 8 8.03 -0.49 9.19
N PRO A 9 8.84 0.09 8.30
CA PRO A 9 9.44 1.40 8.55
C PRO A 9 8.34 2.40 8.95
N ARG A 10 8.54 3.17 10.03
CA ARG A 10 7.50 4.03 10.61
C ARG A 10 6.82 4.93 9.57
N GLY A 11 7.57 5.47 8.61
CA GLY A 11 7.03 6.30 7.53
C GLY A 11 6.04 5.58 6.61
N LEU A 12 6.21 4.28 6.37
CA LEU A 12 5.26 3.49 5.57
C LEU A 12 3.96 3.25 6.35
N LEU A 13 4.08 2.94 7.65
CA LEU A 13 2.92 2.75 8.52
C LEU A 13 2.14 4.06 8.70
N ASP A 14 2.85 5.18 8.90
CA ASP A 14 2.26 6.51 9.02
C ASP A 14 1.48 6.91 7.76
N TYR A 15 2.00 6.58 6.58
CA TYR A 15 1.31 6.79 5.30
C TYR A 15 0.00 6.01 5.22
N TRP A 16 0.00 4.71 5.54
CA TRP A 16 -1.21 3.88 5.46
C TRP A 16 -2.24 4.25 6.53
N LEU A 17 -1.81 4.73 7.70
CA LEU A 17 -2.68 5.19 8.77
C LEU A 17 -3.18 6.63 8.59
N ARG A 18 -2.70 7.31 7.54
CA ARG A 18 -3.00 8.72 7.23
C ARG A 18 -2.70 9.63 8.41
N CYS A 19 -1.56 9.42 9.09
CA CYS A 19 -1.18 10.18 10.27
C CYS A 19 -1.09 11.69 10.00
N ASP A 20 -0.73 12.07 8.78
CA ASP A 20 -0.74 13.44 8.27
C ASP A 20 -2.12 14.12 8.27
N HIS A 21 -3.21 13.33 8.26
CA HIS A 21 -4.59 13.82 8.27
C HIS A 21 -5.25 13.77 9.66
N ARG A 22 -4.45 13.65 10.74
CA ARG A 22 -4.98 13.46 12.10
C ARG A 22 -4.72 14.60 13.07
N ASP A 23 -4.15 15.72 12.61
CA ASP A 23 -3.83 16.87 13.46
C ASP A 23 -3.03 16.46 14.72
N GLY A 24 -2.10 15.52 14.55
CA GLY A 24 -1.26 14.99 15.64
C GLY A 24 -1.92 13.92 16.52
N GLN A 25 -3.18 13.57 16.28
CA GLN A 25 -3.85 12.49 17.02
C GLN A 25 -3.42 11.10 16.50
N PRO A 26 -3.18 10.13 17.39
CA PRO A 26 -2.86 8.78 16.96
C PRO A 26 -4.06 8.12 16.25
N PRO A 27 -3.81 7.26 15.25
CA PRO A 27 -4.87 6.46 14.64
C PRO A 27 -5.51 5.54 15.70
N PRO A 28 -6.85 5.43 15.75
CA PRO A 28 -7.53 4.49 16.63
C PRO A 28 -7.40 3.05 16.09
N VAL A 29 -6.23 2.45 16.31
CA VAL A 29 -5.90 1.06 15.97
C VAL A 29 -6.57 0.12 16.95
N VAL A 30 -7.29 -0.88 16.42
CA VAL A 30 -8.12 -1.79 17.22
C VAL A 30 -7.91 -3.25 16.89
N HIS A 31 -7.13 -3.52 15.84
CA HIS A 31 -6.69 -4.85 15.51
C HIS A 31 -5.35 -4.78 14.79
N GLU A 32 -4.39 -5.55 15.29
CA GLU A 32 -3.14 -5.82 14.58
C GLU A 32 -3.23 -7.23 14.00
N ALA A 33 -3.03 -7.35 12.70
CA ALA A 33 -3.18 -8.60 11.97
C ALA A 33 -1.84 -9.02 11.38
N ALA A 34 -1.31 -10.20 11.74
CA ALA A 34 0.04 -10.63 11.35
C ALA A 34 0.25 -10.83 9.83
N THR A 35 -0.82 -10.94 9.04
CA THR A 35 -0.77 -11.19 7.61
C THR A 35 -1.84 -10.39 6.88
N PHE A 36 -1.63 -10.18 5.58
CA PHE A 36 -2.60 -9.49 4.73
C PHE A 36 -3.96 -10.21 4.72
N GLU A 37 -3.97 -11.54 4.75
CA GLU A 37 -5.21 -12.31 4.82
C GLU A 37 -5.96 -12.10 6.14
N ALA A 38 -5.23 -12.08 7.27
CA ALA A 38 -5.81 -11.82 8.58
C ALA A 38 -6.37 -10.39 8.67
N GLU A 39 -5.70 -9.41 8.04
CA GLU A 39 -6.20 -8.04 7.94
C GLU A 39 -7.52 -7.98 7.17
N LEU A 40 -7.57 -8.60 5.99
CA LEU A 40 -8.79 -8.67 5.19
C LEU A 40 -9.90 -9.42 5.93
N GLN A 41 -9.58 -10.43 6.74
CA GLN A 41 -10.59 -11.17 7.51
C GLN A 41 -11.14 -10.31 8.65
N ALA A 42 -10.27 -9.56 9.33
CA ALA A 42 -10.67 -8.61 10.36
C ALA A 42 -11.61 -7.53 9.81
N VAL A 43 -11.29 -6.95 8.64
CA VAL A 43 -12.16 -6.00 7.92
C VAL A 43 -13.49 -6.66 7.54
N ALA A 44 -13.47 -7.84 6.93
CA ALA A 44 -14.69 -8.56 6.55
C ALA A 44 -15.58 -8.93 7.76
N SER A 45 -14.98 -9.11 8.94
CA SER A 45 -15.69 -9.34 10.20
C SER A 45 -16.17 -8.06 10.90
N GLY A 46 -15.99 -6.89 10.28
CA GLY A 46 -16.46 -5.61 10.81
C GLY A 46 -15.60 -5.01 11.93
N ARG A 47 -14.36 -5.47 12.13
CA ARG A 47 -13.49 -4.93 13.21
C ARG A 47 -12.96 -3.54 12.93
N GLY A 48 -12.95 -3.10 11.67
CA GLY A 48 -12.43 -1.81 11.26
C GLY A 48 -12.21 -1.73 9.76
N ILE A 49 -11.41 -0.74 9.34
CA ILE A 49 -11.01 -0.54 7.94
C ILE A 49 -9.50 -0.64 7.79
N SER A 50 -9.06 -0.87 6.57
CA SER A 50 -7.65 -0.80 6.15
C SER A 50 -7.54 -0.17 4.76
N ILE A 51 -6.38 0.42 4.45
CA ILE A 51 -6.05 0.94 3.11
C ILE A 51 -5.10 -0.06 2.44
N THR A 52 -5.39 -0.42 1.19
CA THR A 52 -4.57 -1.34 0.40
C THR A 52 -4.49 -0.92 -1.07
N THR A 53 -3.40 -1.30 -1.74
CA THR A 53 -3.23 -1.19 -3.20
C THR A 53 -3.54 -2.51 -3.93
N ALA A 54 -3.93 -3.55 -3.20
CA ALA A 54 -4.09 -4.90 -3.72
C ALA A 54 -5.53 -5.30 -4.03
N ALA A 55 -6.51 -4.38 -3.95
CA ALA A 55 -7.94 -4.65 -4.14
C ALA A 55 -8.26 -5.56 -5.35
N ARG A 56 -7.58 -5.31 -6.48
CA ARG A 56 -7.70 -6.08 -7.73
C ARG A 56 -7.44 -7.60 -7.59
N TYR A 57 -6.70 -8.02 -6.58
CA TYR A 57 -6.36 -9.42 -6.35
C TYR A 57 -7.21 -10.10 -5.26
N TYR A 58 -7.98 -9.33 -4.49
CA TYR A 58 -8.59 -9.81 -3.24
C TYR A 58 -10.08 -9.46 -3.11
N THR A 59 -10.76 -9.28 -4.25
CA THR A 59 -12.22 -9.13 -4.26
C THR A 59 -12.87 -10.42 -3.77
N ARG A 60 -13.56 -10.35 -2.63
CA ARG A 60 -14.30 -11.47 -2.03
C ARG A 60 -15.53 -10.97 -1.27
N PRO A 61 -16.55 -11.82 -1.04
CA PRO A 61 -17.73 -11.44 -0.27
C PRO A 61 -17.39 -10.86 1.11
N GLY A 62 -18.14 -9.84 1.53
CA GLY A 62 -17.92 -9.16 2.82
C GLY A 62 -16.87 -8.05 2.79
N LEU A 63 -16.26 -7.75 1.64
CA LEU A 63 -15.35 -6.62 1.46
C LEU A 63 -15.83 -5.67 0.38
N ALA A 64 -15.65 -4.38 0.64
CA ALA A 64 -15.80 -3.30 -0.33
C ALA A 64 -14.47 -2.54 -0.45
N PHE A 65 -14.10 -2.15 -1.66
CA PHE A 65 -12.86 -1.43 -1.95
C PHE A 65 -13.16 -0.07 -2.62
N PRO A 66 -13.68 0.91 -1.87
CA PRO A 66 -13.83 2.26 -2.40
C PRO A 66 -12.45 2.87 -2.72
N VAL A 67 -12.37 3.59 -3.85
CA VAL A 67 -11.15 4.29 -4.27
C VAL A 67 -11.02 5.59 -3.49
N ILE A 68 -9.82 5.86 -2.98
CA ILE A 68 -9.46 7.14 -2.35
C ILE A 68 -8.79 8.01 -3.42
N THR A 69 -9.42 9.13 -3.80
CA THR A 69 -9.02 9.96 -4.96
C THR A 69 -8.13 11.14 -4.61
N ASP A 70 -8.11 11.54 -3.35
CA ASP A 70 -7.40 12.72 -2.83
C ASP A 70 -6.15 12.36 -2.01
N ALA A 71 -5.85 11.07 -1.87
CA ALA A 71 -4.64 10.61 -1.20
C ALA A 71 -3.39 10.81 -2.07
N PRO A 72 -2.24 11.17 -1.48
CA PRO A 72 -0.97 11.17 -2.19
C PRO A 72 -0.62 9.76 -2.70
N TRP A 73 0.06 9.69 -3.83
CA TRP A 73 0.43 8.41 -4.46
C TRP A 73 1.41 7.60 -3.60
N CYS A 74 1.10 6.31 -3.41
CA CYS A 74 2.05 5.35 -2.87
C CYS A 74 3.13 5.05 -3.93
N THR A 75 4.30 5.67 -3.80
CA THR A 75 5.38 5.52 -4.78
C THR A 75 6.27 4.33 -4.44
N VAL A 76 6.56 3.49 -5.43
CA VAL A 76 7.55 2.41 -5.33
C VAL A 76 8.79 2.83 -6.10
N ALA A 77 9.96 2.69 -5.49
CA ALA A 77 11.24 3.07 -6.08
C ALA A 77 12.26 1.93 -5.99
N ILE A 78 13.19 1.90 -6.95
CA ILE A 78 14.34 1.00 -6.92
C ILE A 78 15.54 1.78 -6.39
N ALA A 79 15.90 1.53 -5.14
CA ALA A 79 17.12 2.10 -4.56
C ALA A 79 18.35 1.36 -5.10
N GLN A 80 19.38 2.11 -5.51
CA GLN A 80 20.63 1.55 -6.01
C GLN A 80 21.81 2.16 -5.25
N SER A 81 22.87 1.37 -5.09
CA SER A 81 24.19 1.87 -4.69
C SER A 81 24.64 2.98 -5.66
N PRO A 82 25.44 3.97 -5.21
CA PRO A 82 26.09 4.94 -6.10
C PRO A 82 26.91 4.28 -7.22
N GLN A 83 27.43 3.07 -6.97
CA GLN A 83 28.13 2.23 -7.95
C GLN A 83 27.43 0.88 -8.04
N PRO A 84 26.33 0.78 -8.82
CA PRO A 84 25.59 -0.47 -8.96
C PRO A 84 26.33 -1.43 -9.88
N GLN A 85 26.27 -2.73 -9.58
CA GLN A 85 26.69 -3.77 -10.52
C GLN A 85 25.87 -3.67 -11.82
N PRO A 86 26.42 -4.09 -12.98
CA PRO A 86 25.72 -4.01 -14.25
C PRO A 86 24.33 -4.67 -14.25
N THR A 87 24.18 -5.81 -13.56
CA THR A 87 22.92 -6.53 -13.40
C THR A 87 21.86 -5.72 -12.65
N ALA A 88 22.23 -5.05 -11.56
CA ALA A 88 21.33 -4.18 -10.80
C ALA A 88 20.90 -2.94 -11.63
N ARG A 89 21.82 -2.38 -12.42
CA ARG A 89 21.52 -1.28 -13.35
C ARG A 89 20.56 -1.73 -14.45
N HIS A 90 20.80 -2.89 -15.06
CA HIS A 90 19.92 -3.47 -16.07
C HIS A 90 18.52 -3.74 -15.51
N PHE A 91 18.41 -4.30 -14.31
CA PHE A 91 17.12 -4.55 -13.66
C PHE A 91 16.30 -3.26 -13.51
N ALA A 92 16.91 -2.18 -13.02
CA ALA A 92 16.22 -0.89 -12.87
C ALA A 92 15.75 -0.33 -14.22
N HIS A 93 16.60 -0.39 -15.24
CA HIS A 93 16.26 0.09 -16.59
C HIS A 93 15.13 -0.72 -17.23
N LEU A 94 15.17 -2.06 -17.12
CA LEU A 94 14.13 -2.94 -17.63
C LEU A 94 12.80 -2.71 -16.93
N THR A 95 12.82 -2.56 -15.60
CA THR A 95 11.61 -2.30 -14.81
C THR A 95 10.96 -0.99 -15.23
N GLN A 96 11.76 0.09 -15.38
CA GLN A 96 11.26 1.37 -15.84
C GLN A 96 10.65 1.27 -17.26
N HIS A 97 11.30 0.55 -18.16
CA HIS A 97 10.80 0.34 -19.52
C HIS A 97 9.46 -0.42 -19.54
N ILE A 98 9.33 -1.48 -18.74
CA ILE A 98 8.08 -2.26 -18.63
C ILE A 98 6.96 -1.40 -18.04
N ILE A 99 7.24 -0.63 -16.99
CA ILE A 99 6.24 0.26 -16.36
C ILE A 99 5.77 1.31 -17.36
N SER A 100 6.68 1.97 -18.08
CA SER A 100 6.33 2.99 -19.09
C SER A 100 5.52 2.41 -20.25
N ALA A 101 5.77 1.16 -20.64
CA ALA A 101 4.99 0.47 -21.69
C ALA A 101 3.61 -0.01 -21.21
N THR A 102 3.46 -0.30 -19.90
CA THR A 102 2.22 -0.80 -19.30
C THR A 102 1.29 0.35 -18.88
N THR A 103 1.85 1.55 -18.63
CA THR A 103 1.10 2.77 -18.28
C THR A 103 0.52 3.44 -19.52
N ALA A 104 -0.13 2.66 -20.40
CA ALA A 104 -1.12 3.21 -21.31
C ALA A 104 -2.42 3.39 -20.48
N ALA A 105 -2.89 4.64 -20.43
CA ALA A 105 -3.79 5.25 -19.46
C ALA A 105 -5.02 4.43 -18.96
N PRO A 106 -5.51 4.71 -17.73
CA PRO A 106 -6.90 4.40 -17.39
C PRO A 106 -7.81 5.28 -18.27
N THR A 107 -8.63 4.66 -19.10
CA THR A 107 -9.74 5.32 -19.81
C THR A 107 -10.78 5.80 -18.80
N ASP A 108 -11.18 7.08 -18.93
CA ASP A 108 -12.30 7.74 -18.24
C ASP A 108 -13.61 6.93 -18.28
#